data_AF-D9CIC7-F1
#
_entry.id   AF-D9CIC7-F1
#
_cell.length_a   1.000
_cell.length_b   1.000
_cell.length_c   1.000
_cell.angle_alpha   90.00
_cell.angle_beta   90.00
_cell.angle_gamma   90.00
#
_symmetry.space_group_name_H-M   'P 1'
#
loop_
_entity.id
_entity.type
_entity.pdbx_description
1 polymer ?
#
loop_
_entity_poly.entity_id
_entity_poly.type
_entity_poly.pdbx_seq_one_letter_code
_entity_poly.pdbx_strand_id
1 'polypeptide(L)'
;HCYEAVDLDAMVRITNEFKFSIAAFHHAHETFLVPDLLKKAYGKPPAVALFATNARYKREAYRGSEFTPRILSDHGLKVVMKCDHPV
;
A
#
# COMPACT_ATOMS: atom_id res chain seq x y z
N HIS A 1 -3.67 0.71 -7.69
CA HIS A 1 -2.28 0.34 -8.04
C HIS A 1 -1.42 1.52 -7.69
N CYS A 2 -0.65 1.44 -6.61
CA CYS A 2 0.18 2.53 -6.10
C CYS A 2 1.47 1.90 -5.61
N TYR A 3 2.62 2.50 -5.89
CA TYR A 3 3.91 1.93 -5.55
C TYR A 3 4.61 2.79 -4.50
N GLU A 4 4.69 4.09 -4.79
CA GLU A 4 5.45 5.05 -4.02
C GLU A 4 4.57 5.76 -2.98
N ALA A 5 5.20 6.30 -1.93
CA ALA A 5 4.53 7.07 -0.88
C ALA A 5 3.73 8.25 -1.44
N VAL A 6 4.22 8.87 -2.51
CA VAL A 6 3.54 9.99 -3.19
C VAL A 6 2.25 9.55 -3.90
N ASP A 7 2.21 8.34 -4.46
CA ASP A 7 1.00 7.78 -5.07
C ASP A 7 -0.07 7.53 -4.00
N LEU A 8 0.37 7.00 -2.85
CA LEU A 8 -0.48 6.72 -1.70
C LEU A 8 -1.08 8.01 -1.14
N ASP A 9 -0.28 9.06 -0.98
CA ASP A 9 -0.75 10.37 -0.50
C ASP A 9 -1.77 10.99 -1.45
N ALA A 10 -1.48 10.98 -2.76
CA ALA A 10 -2.41 11.47 -3.77
C ALA A 10 -3.76 10.75 -3.68
N MET A 11 -3.76 9.42 -3.60
CA MET A 11 -4.99 8.65 -3.48
C MET A 11 -5.73 8.92 -2.16
N VAL A 12 -5.01 9.00 -1.03
CA VAL A 12 -5.60 9.36 0.28
C VAL A 12 -6.26 10.73 0.23
N ARG A 13 -5.65 11.73 -0.40
CA ARG A 13 -6.24 13.06 -0.61
C ARG A 13 -7.51 12.98 -1.46
N ILE A 14 -7.46 12.25 -2.57
CA ILE A 14 -8.61 12.05 -3.46
C ILE A 14 -9.78 11.35 -2.73
N THR A 15 -9.50 10.35 -1.88
CA THR A 15 -10.56 9.72 -1.07
C THR A 15 -11.27 10.71 -0.16
N ASN A 16 -10.53 11.67 0.40
CA ASN A 16 -11.06 12.69 1.29
C ASN A 16 -11.78 13.82 0.55
N GLU A 17 -11.37 14.14 -0.68
CA GLU A 17 -12.02 15.13 -1.54
C GLU A 17 -13.40 14.62 -1.99
N PHE A 18 -13.45 13.41 -2.55
CA PHE A 18 -14.67 12.86 -3.15
C PHE A 18 -15.43 11.87 -2.26
N LYS A 19 -14.97 11.70 -1.01
CA LYS A 19 -15.66 10.92 0.04
C LYS A 19 -15.99 9.47 -0.35
N PHE A 20 -15.01 8.75 -0.92
CA PHE A 20 -15.11 7.32 -1.20
C PHE A 20 -14.04 6.52 -0.47
N SER A 21 -14.30 5.24 -0.19
CA SER A 21 -13.34 4.36 0.46
C SER A 21 -12.59 3.50 -0.55
N ILE A 22 -11.29 3.32 -0.31
CA ILE A 22 -10.45 2.36 -1.05
C ILE A 22 -10.41 1.06 -0.23
N ALA A 23 -10.73 -0.06 -0.87
CA ALA A 23 -10.67 -1.37 -0.22
C ALA A 23 -9.23 -1.81 0.04
N ALA A 24 -8.35 -1.66 -0.97
CA ALA A 24 -6.94 -2.03 -0.85
C ALA A 24 -6.03 -1.23 -1.79
N PHE A 25 -4.79 -1.00 -1.36
CA PHE A 25 -3.68 -0.62 -2.24
C PHE A 25 -2.97 -1.87 -2.75
N HIS A 26 -2.71 -1.90 -4.06
CA HIS A 26 -2.00 -2.99 -4.73
C HIS A 26 -0.57 -2.57 -5.11
N HIS A 27 0.36 -3.53 -5.06
CA HIS A 27 1.82 -3.38 -5.16
C HIS A 27 2.41 -2.73 -3.91
N ALA A 28 2.03 -1.48 -3.65
CA ALA A 28 2.10 -0.82 -2.35
C ALA A 28 3.50 -0.90 -1.70
N HIS A 29 4.55 -0.83 -2.53
CA HIS A 29 5.92 -1.17 -2.12
C HIS A 29 6.47 -0.24 -1.04
N GLU A 30 6.04 1.02 -0.99
CA GLU A 30 6.50 2.01 -0.01
C GLU A 30 5.57 2.20 1.20
N THR A 31 4.53 1.38 1.34
CA THR A 31 3.57 1.53 2.45
C THR A 31 4.18 1.46 3.85
N PHE A 32 5.23 0.65 4.04
CA PHE A 32 5.94 0.56 5.33
C PHE A 32 6.66 1.86 5.73
N LEU A 33 6.91 2.77 4.78
CA LEU A 33 7.51 4.09 5.05
C LEU A 33 6.48 5.08 5.61
N VAL A 34 5.19 4.84 5.33
CA VAL A 34 4.10 5.80 5.62
C VAL A 34 2.84 5.12 6.19
N PRO A 35 2.94 4.25 7.21
CA PRO A 35 1.78 3.52 7.73
C PRO A 35 0.67 4.43 8.25
N ASP A 36 1.01 5.56 8.87
CA ASP A 36 0.02 6.51 9.38
C ASP A 36 -0.65 7.34 8.30
N LEU A 37 -0.06 7.45 7.11
CA LEU A 37 -0.72 8.07 5.96
C LEU A 37 -1.92 7.24 5.51
N LEU A 38 -1.79 5.91 5.48
CA LEU A 38 -2.87 5.01 5.08
C LEU A 38 -4.09 5.11 6.01
N LYS A 39 -3.86 5.42 7.29
CA LYS A 39 -4.92 5.63 8.28
C LYS A 39 -5.72 6.90 8.07
N LYS A 40 -5.21 7.84 7.25
CA LYS A 40 -5.89 9.11 6.92
C LYS A 40 -6.83 8.99 5.72
N ALA A 41 -6.91 7.82 5.07
CA ALA A 41 -7.87 7.59 3.99
C ALA A 41 -9.31 7.79 4.50
N TYR A 42 -10.19 8.26 3.62
CA TYR A 42 -11.60 8.44 3.98
C TYR A 42 -12.29 7.08 4.28
N GLY A 43 -12.94 7.02 5.44
CA GLY A 43 -13.58 5.80 5.94
C GLY A 43 -12.60 4.94 6.74
N LYS A 44 -12.42 3.69 6.33
CA LYS A 44 -11.50 2.75 7.01
C LYS A 44 -10.13 2.76 6.31
N PRO A 45 -9.03 2.53 7.04
CA PRO A 45 -7.72 2.34 6.42
C PRO A 45 -7.78 1.22 5.36
N PRO A 46 -7.29 1.45 4.13
CA PRO A 46 -7.26 0.43 3.10
C PRO A 46 -6.38 -0.75 3.51
N ALA A 47 -6.72 -1.94 3.05
CA ALA A 47 -5.81 -3.08 3.13
C ALA A 47 -4.59 -2.85 2.21
N VAL A 48 -3.51 -3.59 2.46
CA VAL A 48 -2.29 -3.50 1.68
C VAL A 48 -2.01 -4.86 1.05
N ALA A 49 -2.14 -4.95 -0.27
CA ALA A 49 -1.91 -6.14 -1.06
C ALA A 49 -0.45 -6.17 -1.58
N LEU A 50 0.35 -7.04 -0.98
CA LEU A 50 1.80 -7.13 -1.16
C LEU A 50 2.23 -8.43 -1.84
N PHE A 51 3.36 -8.36 -2.53
CA PHE A 51 4.10 -9.55 -2.92
C PHE A 51 4.93 -10.08 -1.75
N ALA A 52 5.29 -11.36 -1.79
CA ALA A 52 6.28 -11.91 -0.86
C ALA A 52 7.67 -11.30 -1.11
N THR A 53 8.14 -11.37 -2.36
CA THR A 53 9.49 -10.91 -2.74
C THR A 53 9.57 -10.26 -4.13
N ASN A 54 8.48 -10.26 -4.92
CA ASN A 54 8.51 -9.68 -6.26
C ASN A 54 8.57 -8.14 -6.19
N ALA A 55 9.76 -7.59 -6.40
CA ALA A 55 10.07 -6.16 -6.31
C ALA A 55 11.26 -5.83 -7.22
N ARG A 56 11.67 -4.55 -7.28
CA ARG A 56 12.88 -4.07 -8.01
C ARG A 56 12.88 -4.27 -9.53
N TYR A 57 11.76 -4.68 -10.11
CA TYR A 57 11.59 -4.82 -11.56
C TYR A 57 11.32 -3.48 -12.28
N LYS A 58 11.03 -2.41 -11.53
CA LYS A 58 10.82 -1.02 -11.99
C LYS A 58 11.31 -0.03 -10.93
N ARG A 59 11.54 1.24 -11.33
CA ARG A 59 11.94 2.35 -10.44
C ARG A 59 11.06 2.45 -9.19
N GLU A 60 9.76 2.52 -9.39
CA GLU A 60 8.74 2.66 -8.34
C GLU A 60 8.64 1.42 -7.43
N ALA A 61 9.06 0.24 -7.90
CA ALA A 61 9.08 -1.00 -7.12
C ALA A 61 10.40 -1.23 -6.37
N TYR A 62 11.36 -0.30 -6.46
CA TYR A 62 12.72 -0.49 -5.96
C TYR A 62 12.78 -0.72 -4.45
N ARG A 63 11.94 -0.02 -3.69
CA ARG A 63 11.90 -0.09 -2.22
C ARG A 63 11.05 -1.24 -1.67
N GLY A 64 10.56 -2.16 -2.51
CA GLY A 64 9.83 -3.33 -2.04
C GLY A 64 10.65 -4.16 -1.04
N SER A 65 10.00 -4.61 0.04
CA SER A 65 10.62 -5.39 1.10
C SER A 65 9.71 -6.50 1.60
N GLU A 66 10.30 -7.65 1.86
CA GLU A 66 9.74 -8.82 2.53
C GLU A 66 9.36 -8.55 4.00
N PHE A 67 9.88 -7.48 4.61
CA PHE A 67 9.56 -7.07 5.98
C PHE A 67 8.31 -6.18 6.06
N THR A 68 7.86 -5.61 4.94
CA THR A 68 6.68 -4.74 4.86
C THR A 68 5.42 -5.35 5.51
N PRO A 69 5.08 -6.64 5.29
CA PRO A 69 3.92 -7.26 5.95
C PRO A 69 3.98 -7.20 7.48
N ARG A 70 5.15 -7.47 8.06
CA ARG A 70 5.33 -7.44 9.52
C ARG A 70 5.16 -6.03 10.07
N ILE A 71 5.83 -5.05 9.45
CA ILE A 71 5.76 -3.65 9.86
C ILE A 71 4.31 -3.16 9.82
N LEU A 72 3.59 -3.39 8.72
CA LEU A 72 2.21 -2.93 8.59
C LEU A 72 1.25 -3.61 9.57
N SER A 73 1.45 -4.92 9.83
CA SER A 73 0.69 -5.65 10.83
C SER A 73 0.90 -5.07 12.24
N ASP A 74 2.14 -4.74 12.60
CA ASP A 74 2.47 -4.11 13.89
C ASP A 74 1.84 -2.70 14.00
N HIS A 75 1.62 -2.01 12.87
CA HIS A 75 0.86 -0.76 12.79
C HIS A 75 -0.67 -0.93 12.75
N GLY A 76 -1.19 -2.16 12.86
CA GLY A 76 -2.62 -2.47 12.86
C GLY A 76 -3.30 -2.40 11.49
N LEU A 77 -2.54 -2.45 10.40
CA LEU A 77 -3.07 -2.43 9.04
C LEU A 77 -3.31 -3.84 8.52
N LYS A 78 -4.37 -4.02 7.72
CA LYS A 78 -4.71 -5.31 7.12
C LYS A 78 -3.76 -5.59 5.95
N VAL A 79 -2.98 -6.65 6.04
CA VAL A 79 -2.09 -7.10 4.98
C VAL A 79 -2.70 -8.29 4.24
N VAL A 80 -2.59 -8.28 2.91
CA VAL A 80 -3.00 -9.38 2.03
C VAL A 80 -1.81 -9.75 1.15
N MET A 81 -1.53 -11.04 1.01
CA MET A 81 -0.47 -11.51 0.10
C MET A 81 -1.06 -11.82 -1.27
N LYS A 82 -0.40 -11.36 -2.35
CA LYS A 82 -0.81 -11.62 -3.74
C LYS A 82 0.36 -12.10 -4.60
N CYS A 83 0.03 -12.84 -5.66
CA CYS A 83 0.97 -13.22 -6.72
C CYS A 83 0.89 -12.32 -7.96
N ASP A 84 -0.26 -11.68 -8.19
CA ASP A 84 -0.53 -10.87 -9.40
C ASP A 84 -0.51 -11.66 -10.71
N HIS A 85 -0.89 -12.94 -10.70
CA HIS A 85 -0.88 -13.79 -11.89
C HIS A 85 -1.52 -13.09 -13.12
N PRO A 86 -0.87 -13.07 -14.30
CA PRO A 86 0.30 -13.87 -14.69
C PRO A 86 1.66 -13.17 -14.53
N VAL A 87 1.72 -12.05 -13.79
CA VAL A 87 2.92 -11.22 -13.63
C VAL A 87 4.14 -12.01 -13.15
#